data_AF-A0A251SH61-F1
#
_entry.id   AF-A0A251SH61-F1
#
_cell.length_a   1.000
_cell.length_b   1.000
_cell.length_c   1.000
_cell.angle_alpha   90.00
_cell.angle_beta   90.00
_cell.angle_gamma   90.00
#
_symmetry.space_group_name_H-M   'P 1'
#
loop_
_entity.id
_entity.type
_entity.pdbx_description
1 polymer ?
#
loop_
_entity_poly.entity_id
_entity_poly.type
_entity_poly.pdbx_seq_one_letter_code
_entity_poly.pdbx_strand_id
1 'polypeptide(L)'
;MNGRCHEGAKCKFSHDTTPLTKSKPCCVFARHACMKGDDCPFDHELSKYPCNNYQTTGSCNRGSACMFSHEVLFTSFVLII
;
A
#
# COMPACT_ATOMS: atom_id res chain seq x y z
N MET A 1 26.76 0.93 -15.56
CA MET A 1 25.63 1.50 -14.79
C MET A 1 26.14 2.71 -14.01
N ASN A 2 26.17 3.89 -14.61
CA ASN A 2 26.68 5.11 -13.96
C ASN A 2 25.48 5.89 -13.39
N GLY A 3 25.11 5.59 -12.14
CA GLY A 3 24.09 6.29 -11.37
C GLY A 3 24.55 7.66 -10.85
N ARG A 4 25.24 8.45 -11.67
CA ARG A 4 25.73 9.79 -11.28
C ARG A 4 25.06 10.84 -12.14
N CYS A 5 24.11 11.55 -11.56
CA CYS A 5 23.58 12.76 -12.17
C CYS A 5 24.52 13.93 -11.87
N HIS A 6 24.90 14.66 -12.90
CA HIS A 6 25.79 15.82 -12.80
C HIS A 6 25.03 17.13 -12.56
N GLU A 7 23.70 17.13 -12.67
CA GLU A 7 22.85 18.32 -12.56
C GLU A 7 22.38 18.60 -11.11
N GLY A 8 22.73 17.73 -10.16
CA GLY A 8 22.41 17.88 -8.74
C GLY A 8 20.94 18.24 -8.49
N ALA A 9 20.68 19.29 -7.71
CA ALA A 9 19.32 19.77 -7.40
C ALA A 9 18.62 20.52 -8.56
N LYS A 10 19.30 20.79 -9.69
CA LYS A 10 18.71 21.42 -10.88
C LYS A 10 18.19 20.41 -11.90
N CYS A 11 18.40 19.12 -11.63
CA CYS A 11 17.89 18.07 -12.50
C CYS A 11 16.37 18.12 -12.56
N LYS A 12 15.83 18.19 -13.78
CA LYS A 12 14.38 18.16 -14.03
C LYS A 12 13.77 16.76 -13.91
N PHE A 13 14.59 15.74 -13.67
CA PHE A 13 14.19 14.35 -13.55
C PHE A 13 14.24 13.91 -12.08
N SER A 14 13.30 13.07 -11.64
CA SER A 14 13.25 12.61 -10.26
C SER A 14 14.50 11.81 -9.90
N HIS A 15 15.27 12.32 -8.93
CA HIS A 15 16.30 11.56 -8.21
C HIS A 15 15.74 10.74 -7.06
N ASP A 16 14.48 10.99 -6.71
CA ASP A 16 13.75 10.15 -5.79
C ASP A 16 13.45 8.85 -6.52
N THR A 17 14.36 7.89 -6.32
CA THR A 17 14.17 6.50 -6.72
C THR A 17 13.24 5.79 -5.74
N THR A 18 12.29 6.50 -5.12
CA THR A 18 11.12 5.83 -4.57
C THR A 18 10.48 5.09 -5.74
N PRO A 19 10.60 3.76 -5.79
CA PRO A 19 10.19 3.04 -6.98
C PRO A 19 8.70 3.28 -7.17
N LEU A 20 8.28 3.65 -8.38
CA LEU A 20 6.87 3.83 -8.76
C LEU A 20 5.99 2.61 -8.37
N THR A 21 6.63 1.49 -8.04
CA THR A 21 6.06 0.20 -7.66
C THR A 21 5.57 0.12 -6.20
N LYS A 22 5.94 1.04 -5.29
CA LYS A 22 5.31 1.15 -3.95
C LYS A 22 3.88 1.73 -3.98
N SER A 23 3.31 1.89 -5.16
CA SER A 23 1.90 2.24 -5.34
C SER A 23 0.95 1.04 -5.15
N LYS A 24 1.46 -0.19 -5.09
CA LYS A 24 0.65 -1.42 -4.94
C LYS A 24 1.04 -2.22 -3.71
N PRO A 25 0.07 -2.82 -3.00
CA PRO A 25 0.34 -3.65 -1.83
C PRO A 25 1.06 -4.95 -2.21
N CYS A 26 1.98 -5.39 -1.36
CA CYS A 26 2.67 -6.66 -1.50
C CYS A 26 1.78 -7.82 -1.05
N CYS A 27 1.18 -8.54 -1.99
CA CYS A 27 0.35 -9.72 -1.70
C CYS A 27 1.11 -10.85 -0.99
N VAL A 28 2.43 -10.93 -1.16
CA VAL A 28 3.28 -11.93 -0.50
C VAL A 28 3.53 -11.54 0.96
N PHE A 29 3.76 -10.25 1.22
CA PHE A 29 3.84 -9.72 2.59
C PHE A 29 2.51 -9.87 3.30
N ALA A 30 1.39 -9.66 2.59
CA ALA A 30 0.04 -9.91 3.09
C ALA A 30 -0.21 -11.34 3.60
N ARG A 31 0.68 -12.29 3.28
CA ARG A 31 0.66 -13.69 3.72
C ARG A 31 1.83 -14.04 4.65
N HIS A 32 2.54 -13.03 5.14
CA HIS A 32 3.75 -13.14 5.97
C HIS A 32 4.90 -13.93 5.31
N ALA A 33 4.97 -13.91 3.97
CA ALA A 33 5.93 -14.70 3.21
C ALA A 33 6.96 -13.86 2.44
N CYS A 34 6.92 -12.52 2.55
CA CYS A 34 7.87 -11.67 1.84
C CYS A 34 9.22 -11.67 2.57
N MET A 35 10.27 -12.11 1.89
CA MET A 35 11.64 -12.11 2.42
C MET A 35 12.50 -10.95 1.92
N LYS A 36 11.93 -10.08 1.07
CA LYS A 36 12.67 -8.97 0.43
C LYS A 36 12.89 -7.77 1.35
N GLY A 37 12.24 -7.72 2.52
CA GLY A 37 12.34 -6.58 3.43
C GLY A 37 12.03 -5.26 2.73
N ASP A 38 12.91 -4.28 2.92
CA ASP A 38 12.80 -2.94 2.33
C ASP A 38 13.13 -2.90 0.83
N ASP A 39 13.84 -3.90 0.31
CA ASP A 39 14.11 -4.09 -1.12
C ASP A 39 12.88 -4.63 -1.88
N CYS A 40 11.76 -4.85 -1.19
CA CYS A 40 10.53 -5.23 -1.85
C CYS A 40 10.04 -4.09 -2.76
N PRO A 41 9.79 -4.34 -4.06
CA PRO A 41 9.29 -3.30 -4.94
C PRO A 41 7.83 -2.91 -4.62
N PHE A 42 7.12 -3.65 -3.78
CA PHE A 42 5.72 -3.42 -3.42
C PHE A 42 5.60 -2.83 -2.01
N ASP A 43 4.47 -2.18 -1.72
CA ASP A 43 4.22 -1.57 -0.42
C ASP A 43 3.92 -2.65 0.65
N HIS A 44 4.55 -2.49 1.82
CA HIS A 44 4.32 -3.32 3.02
C HIS A 44 3.39 -2.63 4.03
N GLU A 45 3.05 -1.36 3.83
CA GLU A 45 2.07 -0.65 4.64
C GLU A 45 0.64 -0.96 4.16
N LEU A 46 0.25 -2.23 4.34
CA LEU A 46 -1.01 -2.78 3.85
C LEU A 46 -2.25 -2.11 4.45
N SER A 47 -2.12 -1.48 5.62
CA SER A 47 -3.18 -0.73 6.30
C SER A 47 -3.66 0.49 5.51
N LYS A 48 -2.88 0.99 4.54
CA LYS A 48 -3.32 2.05 3.61
C LYS A 48 -4.39 1.58 2.61
N TYR A 49 -4.51 0.27 2.43
CA TYR A 49 -5.36 -0.31 1.39
C TYR A 49 -6.59 -0.97 2.02
N PRO A 50 -7.79 -0.75 1.47
CA PRO A 50 -9.00 -1.35 2.01
C PRO A 50 -9.02 -2.87 1.81
N CYS A 51 -9.53 -3.59 2.80
CA CYS A 51 -9.81 -5.01 2.66
C CYS A 51 -11.06 -5.19 1.80
N ASN A 52 -10.90 -5.71 0.59
CA ASN A 52 -12.02 -5.92 -0.33
C ASN A 52 -13.10 -6.85 0.24
N ASN A 53 -12.72 -7.92 0.96
CA ASN A 53 -13.68 -8.82 1.60
C ASN A 53 -14.52 -8.08 2.63
N TYR A 54 -13.87 -7.35 3.53
CA TYR A 54 -14.56 -6.58 4.57
C TYR A 54 -15.44 -5.48 3.98
N GLN A 55 -14.97 -4.79 2.93
CA GLN A 55 -15.73 -3.75 2.25
C GLN A 55 -16.94 -4.30 1.49
N THR A 56 -16.85 -5.51 0.93
CA THR A 56 -17.94 -6.12 0.15
C THR A 56 -18.95 -6.86 1.02
N THR A 57 -18.50 -7.59 2.04
CA THR A 57 -19.35 -8.50 2.84
C THR A 57 -19.59 -8.00 4.27
N GLY A 58 -18.93 -6.93 4.69
CA GLY A 58 -18.90 -6.47 6.07
C GLY A 58 -18.08 -7.36 7.00
N SER A 59 -17.40 -8.39 6.49
CA SER A 59 -16.63 -9.33 7.30
C SER A 59 -15.39 -9.87 6.57
N CYS A 60 -14.35 -10.18 7.32
CA CYS A 60 -13.12 -10.74 6.79
C CYS A 60 -12.77 -12.01 7.55
N ASN A 61 -12.61 -13.12 6.82
CA ASN A 61 -12.23 -14.42 7.38
C ASN A 61 -10.85 -14.42 8.05
N ARG A 62 -9.99 -13.45 7.72
CA ARG A 62 -8.69 -13.26 8.38
C ARG A 62 -8.80 -12.57 9.74
N GLY A 63 -9.96 -11.98 10.08
CA GLY A 63 -10.17 -11.28 11.34
C GLY A 63 -9.08 -10.24 11.62
N SER A 64 -8.52 -10.27 12.83
CA SER A 64 -7.42 -9.39 13.26
C SER A 64 -6.07 -9.69 12.61
N ALA A 65 -5.90 -10.84 11.96
CA ALA A 65 -4.69 -11.16 11.19
C ALA A 65 -4.71 -10.53 9.78
N CYS A 66 -5.81 -9.89 9.39
CA CYS A 66 -5.85 -9.10 8.17
C CYS A 66 -5.00 -7.85 8.33
N MET A 67 -4.02 -7.66 7.44
CA MET A 67 -3.18 -6.46 7.44
C MET A 67 -3.73 -5.33 6.56
N PHE A 68 -4.86 -5.57 5.87
CA PHE A 68 -5.57 -4.56 5.10
C PHE A 68 -6.56 -3.81 5.99
N SER A 69 -6.89 -2.55 5.64
CA SER A 69 -7.82 -1.74 6.42
C SER A 69 -9.23 -2.33 6.44
N HIS A 70 -9.78 -2.47 7.64
CA HIS A 70 -11.20 -2.78 7.90
C HIS A 70 -11.98 -1.50 8.27
N GLU A 71 -11.47 -0.32 7.93
CA GLU A 71 -12.25 0.90 8.08
C GLU A 71 -13.36 0.90 7.03
N VAL A 72 -14.60 0.70 7.48
CA VAL A 72 -15.75 1.01 6.64
C VAL A 72 -15.84 2.52 6.62
N LEU A 73 -15.52 3.12 5.47
CA LEU A 73 -15.96 4.48 5.17
C LEU A 73 -17.48 4.43 5.02
N PHE A 74 -18.20 4.41 6.15
CA PHE A 74 -19.58 4.82 6.18
C PHE A 74 -19.57 6.31 5.87
N THR A 75 -19.54 6.66 4.59
CA THR A 75 -20.03 7.97 4.18
C THR A 75 -21.48 8.00 4.65
N SER A 76 -21.74 8.75 5.73
CA SER A 76 -23.06 8.96 6.31
C SER A 76 -24.08 9.29 5.24
N PHE A 77 -24.73 8.26 4.70
CA PHE A 77 -26.01 8.36 4.06
C PHE A 77 -26.98 7.76 5.07
N VAL A 78 -28.06 8.49 5.34
CA VAL A 78 -29.13 8.16 6.30
C VAL A 78 -28.91 8.64 7.74
N LEU A 79 -29.03 9.95 7.94
CA LEU A 79 -29.71 10.53 9.10
C LEU A 79 -30.12 11.99 8.80
N ILE A 80 -31.01 12.13 7.81
CA ILE A 80 -31.91 13.29 7.73
C ILE A 80 -33.28 12.70 7.39
N ILE A 81 -33.96 12.17 8.41
CA ILE A 81 -35.42 12.04 8.43
C ILE A 81 -35.98 12.97 9.49
#